data_AF-A0ABD5DX95-F1
#
_entry.id   AF-A0ABD5DX95-F1
#
_cell.length_a   1.000
_cell.length_b   1.000
_cell.length_c   1.000
_cell.angle_alpha   90.00
_cell.angle_beta   90.00
_cell.angle_gamma   90.00
#
_symmetry.space_group_name_H-M   'P 1'
#
loop_
_entity.id
_entity.type
_entity.pdbx_description
1 polymer ?
#
loop_
_entity_poly.entity_id
_entity_poly.type
_entity_poly.pdbx_seq_one_letter_code
_entity_poly.pdbx_strand_id
1 'polypeptide(L)' 'FSNLRPAKLYQGLEEFCPLRADIAANGFDILCVRELTGGIYFGQPKGREGSGQHEKAFDTEVYHRFEIERIARIAFE' A
#
# COMPACT_ATOMS: atom_id res chain seq x y z
N PHE A 1 10.13 -6.73 -4.58
CA PHE A 1 9.79 -5.29 -4.54
C PHE A 1 8.38 -5.01 -5.05
N SER A 2 7.85 -5.71 -6.05
CA SER A 2 6.50 -5.44 -6.58
C SER A 2 5.45 -6.41 -6.04
N ASN A 3 4.32 -5.88 -5.56
CA ASN A 3 3.13 -6.62 -5.16
C ASN A 3 1.93 -6.13 -6.00
N LEU A 4 1.23 -7.07 -6.64
CA LEU A 4 0.09 -6.79 -7.51
C LEU A 4 -1.18 -7.37 -6.88
N ARG A 5 -2.19 -6.52 -6.68
CA ARG A 5 -3.46 -6.90 -6.05
C ARG A 5 -4.63 -6.41 -6.92
N PRO A 6 -5.13 -7.23 -7.84
CA PRO A 6 -6.33 -6.89 -8.60
C PRO A 6 -7.55 -6.92 -7.70
N ALA A 7 -8.43 -5.93 -7.85
CA ALA A 7 -9.69 -5.82 -7.16
C ALA A 7 -10.76 -5.39 -8.16
N LYS A 8 -11.69 -6.30 -8.44
CA LYS A 8 -12.77 -6.10 -9.41
C LYS A 8 -14.10 -6.42 -8.75
N LEU A 9 -15.09 -5.56 -8.96
CA LEU A 9 -16.47 -5.91 -8.66
C LEU A 9 -17.01 -6.78 -9.80
N TYR A 10 -17.28 -8.05 -9.51
CA TYR A 10 -17.84 -8.97 -10.49
C TYR A 10 -19.31 -8.66 -10.74
N GLN A 11 -19.69 -8.67 -12.01
CA GLN A 11 -21.07 -8.48 -12.42
C GLN A 11 -21.95 -9.59 -11.83
N GLY A 12 -23.06 -9.22 -11.21
CA GLY A 12 -23.97 -10.13 -10.50
C GLY A 12 -23.59 -10.39 -9.04
N LEU A 13 -22.48 -9.83 -8.53
CA LEU A 13 -22.09 -9.88 -7.12
C LEU A 13 -22.18 -8.50 -6.43
N GLU A 14 -22.92 -7.55 -7.01
CA GLU A 14 -23.04 -6.18 -6.50
C GLU A 14 -23.66 -6.13 -5.10
N GLU A 15 -24.53 -7.09 -4.74
CA GLU A 15 -25.14 -7.19 -3.41
C GLU A 15 -24.12 -7.46 -2.29
N PHE A 16 -22.97 -8.06 -2.63
CA PHE A 16 -21.86 -8.27 -1.68
C PHE A 16 -20.96 -7.04 -1.57
N CYS A 17 -21.11 -6.04 -2.45
CA CYS A 17 -20.38 -4.79 -2.36
C CYS A 17 -20.91 -3.98 -1.16
N PRO A 18 -20.05 -3.53 -0.24
CA PRO A 18 -20.48 -2.73 0.92
C PRO A 18 -20.82 -1.28 0.57
N LEU A 19 -20.70 -0.88 -0.70
CA LEU A 19 -21.07 0.46 -1.16
C LEU A 19 -22.55 0.54 -1.48
N ARG A 20 -23.08 1.76 -1.53
CA ARG A 20 -24.48 2.01 -1.91
C ARG A 20 -24.74 1.46 -3.33
N ALA A 21 -25.93 0.93 -3.56
CA ALA A 21 -26.27 0.19 -4.78
C ALA A 21 -26.04 0.98 -6.09
N ASP A 22 -26.31 2.30 -6.10
CA ASP A 22 -26.03 3.19 -7.24
C ASP A 22 -24.54 3.33 -7.54
N ILE A 23 -23.67 3.22 -6.52
CA ILE A 23 -22.22 3.23 -6.67
C ILE A 23 -21.75 1.85 -7.15
N ALA A 24 -22.23 0.77 -6.52
CA ALA A 24 -21.89 -0.60 -6.88
C ALA A 24 -22.30 -0.93 -8.33
N ALA A 25 -23.45 -0.43 -8.79
CA ALA A 25 -23.94 -0.62 -10.16
C ALA A 25 -23.01 -0.03 -11.24
N ASN A 26 -22.22 0.99 -10.92
CA ASN A 26 -21.22 1.53 -11.86
C ASN A 26 -20.00 0.61 -12.04
N GLY A 27 -19.80 -0.33 -11.11
CA GLY A 27 -18.65 -1.24 -11.10
C GLY A 27 -17.33 -0.55 -10.76
N PHE A 28 -16.30 -1.39 -10.58
CA PHE A 28 -14.91 -0.95 -10.55
C PHE A 28 -14.00 -2.11 -10.96
N ASP A 29 -12.86 -1.77 -11.55
CA ASP A 29 -11.79 -2.71 -11.90
C ASP A 29 -10.45 -1.99 -11.68
N ILE A 30 -9.75 -2.35 -10.60
CA ILE A 30 -8.58 -1.63 -10.10
C ILE A 30 -7.45 -2.62 -9.88
N LEU A 31 -6.26 -2.28 -10.38
CA LEU A 31 -5.02 -2.95 -10.02
C LEU A 31 -4.23 -2.10 -9.03
N CYS A 32 -4.09 -2.56 -7.78
CA CYS A 32 -3.20 -1.92 -6.82
C CYS A 32 -1.78 -2.48 -6.99
N VAL A 33 -0.84 -1.60 -7.36
CA VAL A 33 0.60 -1.90 -7.44
C VAL A 33 1.29 -1.31 -6.21
N ARG A 34 1.90 -2.15 -5.38
CA ARG A 34 2.50 -1.77 -4.10
C ARG A 34 3.99 -2.10 -4.06
N GLU A 35 4.81 -1.13 -3.62
CA GLU A 35 6.21 -1.38 -3.25
C GLU A 35 6.27 -2.18 -1.94
N LEU A 36 7.05 -3.26 -1.92
CA LEU A 36 6.99 -4.29 -0.88
C LEU A 36 8.30 -4.46 -0.10
N THR A 37 9.39 -3.81 -0.49
CA THR A 37 10.74 -4.12 0.03
C THR A 37 11.50 -2.91 0.57
N GLY A 38 10.93 -1.71 0.54
CA GLY A 38 11.50 -0.49 1.10
C GLY A 38 10.52 0.22 2.05
N GLY A 39 10.68 1.54 2.16
CA GLY A 39 9.83 2.38 3.00
C GLY A 39 9.97 2.09 4.49
N ILE A 40 8.99 2.54 5.26
CA ILE A 40 8.99 2.48 6.74
C ILE A 40 9.12 1.06 7.28
N TYR A 41 8.73 0.03 6.53
CA TYR A 41 8.81 -1.34 7.01
C TYR A 41 10.26 -1.81 7.18
N PHE A 42 11.16 -1.40 6.29
CA PHE A 42 12.57 -1.83 6.28
C PHE A 42 13.57 -0.70 6.57
N GLY A 43 13.12 0.55 6.55
CA GLY A 43 13.97 1.71 6.78
C GLY A 43 14.66 1.71 8.15
N GLN A 44 15.87 2.26 8.17
CA GLN A 44 16.71 2.41 9.34
C GLN A 44 17.07 3.90 9.54
N PRO A 45 17.22 4.35 10.81
CA PRO A 45 17.15 3.57 12.03
C PRO A 45 15.69 3.22 12.42
N LYS A 46 15.51 2.08 13.09
CA LYS A 46 14.24 1.63 13.65
C LYS A 46 14.46 1.07 15.05
N GLY A 47 13.68 1.52 16.02
CA GLY A 47 13.83 1.05 17.39
C GLY A 47 13.11 1.87 18.44
N ARG A 48 13.57 1.71 19.68
CA ARG A 48 13.04 2.37 20.87
C ARG A 48 14.20 2.80 21.76
N GLU A 49 14.15 4.01 22.29
CA GLU A 49 15.20 4.56 23.16
C GLU A 49 14.64 5.47 24.26
N GLY A 50 15.44 5.71 25.29
CA GLY A 50 15.07 6.52 26.45
C GLY A 50 14.43 5.72 27.59
N SER A 51 14.00 6.42 28.62
CA SER A 51 13.34 5.85 29.79
C SER A 51 12.43 6.88 30.47
N GLY A 52 11.52 6.40 31.32
CA GLY A 52 10.53 7.25 32.00
C GLY A 52 9.65 8.00 31.00
N GLN A 53 9.32 9.25 31.32
CA GLN A 53 8.46 10.11 30.48
C GLN A 53 9.06 10.48 29.11
N HIS A 54 10.33 10.15 28.86
CA HIS A 54 11.04 10.47 27.61
C HIS A 54 11.33 9.25 26.74
N GLU A 55 10.82 8.07 27.11
CA GLU A 55 10.88 6.90 26.25
C GLU A 55 10.14 7.17 24.93
N LYS A 56 10.79 6.84 23.80
CA LYS A 56 10.23 7.03 22.45
C LYS A 56 10.54 5.83 21.56
N ALA A 57 9.70 5.62 20.55
CA ALA A 57 9.92 4.68 19.47
C ALA A 57 9.92 5.41 18.13
N PHE A 58 10.61 4.85 17.14
CA PHE A 58 10.68 5.42 15.81
C PHE A 58 10.89 4.33 14.75
N ASP A 59 10.35 4.63 13.58
CA ASP A 59 10.58 3.94 12.32
C ASP A 59 10.93 4.99 11.28
N THR A 60 11.70 4.63 10.25
CA THR A 60 12.14 5.58 9.22
C THR A 60 11.49 5.26 7.88
N GLU A 61 10.59 6.13 7.39
CA GLU A 61 10.08 6.08 6.01
C GLU A 61 11.16 6.60 5.06
N VAL A 62 11.88 5.69 4.41
CA VAL A 62 12.98 6.02 3.50
C VAL A 62 12.91 5.20 2.22
N TYR A 63 13.23 5.86 1.11
CA TYR A 63 13.36 5.27 -0.21
C TYR A 63 14.57 5.84 -0.92
N HIS A 64 15.25 4.98 -1.67
CA HIS A 64 16.19 5.39 -2.70
C HIS A 64 15.48 5.55 -4.04
N ARG A 65 15.99 6.45 -4.89
CA ARG A 65 15.41 6.72 -6.22
C ARG A 65 15.17 5.45 -7.05
N PHE A 66 16.13 4.53 -7.07
CA PHE A 66 16.02 3.30 -7.86
C PHE A 66 14.87 2.39 -7.41
N GLU A 67 14.46 2.47 -6.14
CA GLU A 67 13.36 1.67 -5.60
C GLU A 67 12.01 2.19 -6.09
N ILE A 68 11.87 3.53 -6.17
CA ILE A 68 10.69 4.20 -6.70
C ILE A 68 10.60 4.00 -8.21
N GLU A 69 11.71 4.19 -8.93
CA GLU A 69 11.73 4.03 -10.39
C GLU A 69 11.31 2.63 -10.82
N ARG A 70 11.81 1.58 -10.18
CA ARG A 70 11.48 0.20 -10.57
C ARG A 70 10.03 -0.16 -10.28
N ILE A 71 9.42 0.33 -9.20
CA ILE A 71 8.00 0.03 -8.92
C ILE A 71 7.07 0.87 -9.80
N ALA A 72 7.44 2.13 -10.09
CA ALA A 72 6.69 2.97 -11.00
C ALA A 72 6.63 2.38 -12.41
N ARG A 73 7.75 1.84 -12.93
CA ARG A 73 7.76 1.13 -14.22
C ARG A 73 6.73 0.00 -14.26
N ILE A 74 6.66 -0.86 -13.23
CA ILE A 74 5.66 -1.94 -13.16
C ILE A 74 4.21 -1.42 -13.15
N ALA A 75 3.96 -0.20 -12.68
CA ALA A 75 2.63 0.39 -12.71
C ALA A 75 2.23 0.95 -14.10
N PHE A 76 3.21 1.24 -14.97
CA PHE A 76 2.97 1.78 -16.32
C PHE A 76 2.96 0.71 -17.42
N GLU A 77 3.63 -0.42 -17.22
CA GLU A 77 3.59 -1.60 -18.12
C GLU A 77 2.23 -2.31 -18.07
#